data_AF-A0A7Y1SNR7-F1
#
_entry.id   AF-A0A7Y1SNR7-F1
#
_cell.length_a   1.000
_cell.length_b   1.000
_cell.length_c   1.000
_cell.angle_alpha   90.00
_cell.angle_beta   90.00
_cell.angle_gamma   90.00
#
_symmetry.space_group_name_H-M   'P 1'
#
loop_
_entity.id
_entity.type
_entity.pdbx_description
1 polymer ?
#
loop_
_entity_poly.entity_id
_entity_poly.type
_entity_poly.pdbx_seq_one_letter_code
_entity_poly.pdbx_strand_id
1 'polypeptide(L)'
;RVKRLEDENYIRFTAVTNMEHMKTPLLAQIGIHAEQDMIRQVAEEVAKFSQINAVIILLGRFDIFAIGLFEGLAEVQQVASNQILDLKGVRLVETSLVVDVAKYDNRVAKIVHPLSEYSLEFAAK
;
A
#
# COMPACT_ATOMS: atom_id res chain seq x y z
N ARG A 1 24.57 13.89 13.60
CA ARG A 1 23.19 13.66 14.10
C ARG A 1 22.30 13.07 13.01
N VAL A 2 22.15 13.71 11.84
CA VAL A 2 21.39 13.13 10.69
C VAL A 2 21.98 11.81 10.23
N LYS A 3 23.29 11.76 9.95
CA LYS A 3 23.99 10.52 9.53
C LYS A 3 23.77 9.35 10.49
N ARG A 4 23.76 9.59 11.81
CA ARG A 4 23.47 8.56 12.81
C ARG A 4 22.05 8.01 12.67
N LEU A 5 21.05 8.87 12.44
CA LEU A 5 19.67 8.44 12.25
C LEU A 5 19.50 7.66 10.93
N GLU A 6 20.27 8.00 9.91
CA GLU A 6 20.31 7.26 8.65
C GLU A 6 21.00 5.89 8.83
N ASP A 7 22.20 5.87 9.42
CA ASP A 7 22.98 4.66 9.71
C ASP A 7 22.20 3.68 10.60
N GLU A 8 21.42 4.19 11.56
CA GLU A 8 20.56 3.40 12.46
C GLU A 8 19.16 3.14 11.89
N ASN A 9 18.87 3.45 10.60
CA ASN A 9 17.58 3.24 9.92
C ASN A 9 16.34 3.93 10.53
N TYR A 10 16.53 5.01 11.29
CA TYR A 10 15.43 5.84 11.78
C TYR A 10 14.85 6.77 10.70
N ILE A 11 15.64 7.14 9.69
CA ILE A 11 15.22 8.01 8.58
C ILE A 11 15.73 7.47 7.24
N ARG A 12 14.98 7.72 6.16
CA ARG A 12 15.36 7.42 4.78
C ARG A 12 15.01 8.60 3.90
N PHE A 13 15.91 8.97 2.98
CA PHE A 13 15.63 9.95 1.95
C PHE A 13 14.96 9.27 0.75
N THR A 14 13.81 9.78 0.33
CA THR A 14 13.14 9.32 -0.89
C THR A 14 12.62 10.51 -1.69
N ALA A 15 12.62 10.37 -3.02
CA ALA A 15 11.91 11.30 -3.88
C ALA A 15 10.42 11.00 -3.79
N VAL A 16 9.59 12.04 -3.59
CA VAL A 16 8.14 11.92 -3.62
C VAL A 16 7.65 12.42 -4.97
N THR A 17 7.10 11.51 -5.77
CA THR A 17 6.49 11.87 -7.05
C THR A 17 5.19 12.63 -6.80
N ASN A 18 5.06 13.83 -7.36
CA ASN A 18 3.78 14.54 -7.32
C ASN A 18 2.77 13.82 -8.23
N MET A 19 1.64 13.43 -7.64
CA MET A 19 0.56 12.71 -8.33
C MET A 19 0.02 13.53 -9.52
N GLU A 20 0.05 14.87 -9.45
CA GLU A 20 -0.38 15.77 -10.53
C GLU A 20 0.39 15.60 -11.85
N HIS A 21 1.57 14.97 -11.82
CA HIS A 21 2.35 14.70 -13.03
C HIS A 21 2.00 13.37 -13.72
N MET A 22 1.14 12.55 -13.13
CA MET A 22 0.59 11.36 -13.78
C MET A 22 -0.57 11.76 -14.70
N LYS A 23 -0.78 11.01 -15.80
CA LYS A 23 -1.80 11.36 -16.81
C LYS A 23 -3.22 11.32 -16.25
N THR A 24 -3.56 10.28 -15.50
CA THR A 24 -4.88 10.07 -14.89
C THR A 24 -4.74 9.36 -13.53
N PRO A 25 -4.07 9.98 -12.54
CA PRO A 25 -3.88 9.38 -11.23
C PRO A 25 -5.22 9.15 -10.56
N LEU A 26 -5.49 7.90 -10.20
CA LEU A 26 -6.66 7.52 -9.43
C LEU A 26 -6.20 6.80 -8.17
N LEU A 27 -6.45 7.43 -7.01
CA LEU A 27 -6.20 6.79 -5.73
C LEU A 27 -7.41 5.91 -5.40
N ALA A 28 -7.15 4.64 -5.06
CA ALA A 28 -8.19 3.72 -4.65
C ALA A 28 -7.78 2.96 -3.39
N GLN A 29 -8.79 2.62 -2.60
CA GLN A 29 -8.69 1.84 -1.39
C GLN A 29 -9.36 0.50 -1.65
N ILE A 30 -8.69 -0.58 -1.27
CA ILE A 30 -9.13 -1.95 -1.52
C ILE A 30 -9.19 -2.67 -0.17
N GLY A 31 -10.41 -2.92 0.30
CA GLY A 31 -10.68 -3.80 1.43
C GLY A 31 -10.71 -5.25 0.95
N ILE A 32 -9.96 -6.13 1.61
CA ILE A 32 -9.79 -7.51 1.21
C ILE A 32 -10.18 -8.40 2.40
N HIS A 33 -11.11 -9.31 2.15
CA HIS A 33 -11.47 -10.37 3.08
C HIS A 33 -10.73 -11.64 2.68
N ALA A 34 -9.89 -12.15 3.56
CA ALA A 34 -9.06 -13.32 3.34
C ALA A 34 -9.42 -14.46 4.31
N GLU A 35 -8.99 -15.68 4.01
CA GLU A 35 -9.04 -16.79 4.95
C GLU A 35 -8.09 -16.53 6.12
N GLN A 36 -8.51 -16.85 7.34
CA GLN A 36 -7.83 -16.43 8.57
C GLN A 36 -6.37 -16.91 8.66
N ASP A 37 -6.10 -18.13 8.19
CA ASP A 37 -4.77 -18.74 8.15
C ASP A 37 -3.88 -18.21 7.01
N MET A 38 -4.48 -17.50 6.04
CA MET A 38 -3.82 -16.99 4.84
C MET A 38 -3.61 -15.47 4.84
N ILE A 39 -4.15 -14.73 5.82
CA ILE A 39 -4.10 -13.25 5.87
C ILE A 39 -2.70 -12.71 5.61
N ARG A 40 -1.68 -13.25 6.30
CA ARG A 40 -0.29 -12.80 6.14
C ARG A 40 0.24 -13.06 4.74
N GLN A 41 0.00 -14.26 4.20
CA GLN A 41 0.43 -14.62 2.85
C GLN A 41 -0.25 -13.75 1.79
N VAL A 42 -1.57 -13.54 1.91
CA VAL A 42 -2.30 -12.67 0.99
C VAL A 42 -1.78 -11.24 1.07
N ALA A 43 -1.52 -10.71 2.27
CA ALA A 43 -0.96 -9.37 2.42
C ALA A 43 0.42 -9.23 1.76
N GLU A 44 1.27 -10.25 1.87
CA GLU A 44 2.58 -10.31 1.21
C GLU A 44 2.46 -10.37 -0.32
N GLU A 45 1.52 -11.14 -0.87
CA GLU A 45 1.26 -11.16 -2.32
C GLU A 45 0.72 -9.82 -2.82
N VAL A 46 -0.22 -9.21 -2.09
CA VAL A 46 -0.79 -7.89 -2.43
C VAL A 46 0.29 -6.80 -2.37
N ALA A 47 1.28 -6.92 -1.48
CA ALA A 47 2.38 -5.96 -1.39
C ALA A 47 3.34 -6.00 -2.60
N LYS A 48 3.28 -7.04 -3.45
CA LYS A 48 4.11 -7.15 -4.66
C LYS A 48 3.55 -6.35 -5.85
N PHE A 49 2.30 -5.90 -5.78
CA PHE A 49 1.68 -5.13 -6.86
C PHE A 49 2.26 -3.71 -6.87
N SER A 50 2.83 -3.30 -8.01
CA SER A 50 3.47 -1.98 -8.14
C SER A 50 2.51 -0.81 -7.95
N GLN A 51 1.22 -1.02 -8.21
CA GLN A 51 0.16 -0.04 -7.99
C GLN A 51 -0.16 0.15 -6.50
N ILE A 52 0.21 -0.80 -5.63
CA ILE A 52 -0.13 -0.77 -4.21
C ILE A 52 1.02 -0.12 -3.42
N ASN A 53 0.74 1.03 -2.80
CA ASN A 53 1.72 1.80 -2.03
C ASN A 53 1.71 1.44 -0.55
N ALA A 54 0.60 0.89 -0.03
CA ALA A 54 0.49 0.48 1.36
C ALA A 54 -0.42 -0.74 1.49
N VAL A 55 -0.03 -1.68 2.35
CA VAL A 55 -0.82 -2.83 2.77
C VAL A 55 -0.86 -2.87 4.28
N ILE A 56 -2.06 -2.99 4.85
CA ILE A 56 -2.30 -2.92 6.29
C ILE A 56 -3.16 -4.11 6.67
N ILE A 57 -2.69 -4.94 7.61
CA ILE A 57 -3.52 -5.99 8.22
C ILE A 57 -4.36 -5.33 9.32
N LEU A 58 -5.67 -5.54 9.27
CA LEU A 58 -6.63 -4.95 10.20
C LEU A 58 -7.26 -6.03 11.08
N LEU A 59 -7.76 -5.62 12.25
CA LEU A 59 -8.53 -6.48 13.17
C LEU A 59 -10.04 -6.24 13.05
N GLY A 60 -10.51 -5.68 11.93
CA GLY A 60 -11.81 -5.01 11.83
C GLY A 60 -12.62 -5.43 10.62
N ARG A 61 -13.25 -4.44 9.96
CA ARG A 61 -14.17 -4.65 8.83
C ARG A 61 -13.58 -5.48 7.69
N PHE A 62 -12.29 -5.31 7.43
CA PHE A 62 -11.53 -6.07 6.45
C PHE A 62 -10.40 -6.80 7.19
N ASP A 63 -9.91 -7.88 6.60
CA ASP A 63 -8.71 -8.56 7.10
C ASP A 63 -7.45 -7.81 6.64
N ILE A 64 -7.47 -7.31 5.39
CA ILE A 64 -6.38 -6.54 4.78
C ILE A 64 -6.96 -5.29 4.11
N PHE A 65 -6.23 -4.18 4.21
CA PHE A 65 -6.55 -2.93 3.56
C PHE A 65 -5.36 -2.45 2.75
N ALA A 66 -5.56 -2.33 1.44
CA ALA A 66 -4.55 -1.87 0.51
C ALA A 66 -4.92 -0.48 -0.03
N ILE A 67 -3.91 0.38 -0.17
CA ILE A 67 -4.05 1.70 -0.80
C ILE A 67 -3.13 1.71 -2.01
N GLY A 68 -3.69 2.06 -3.16
CA GLY A 68 -2.93 2.08 -4.41
C GLY A 68 -3.23 3.29 -5.28
N LEU A 69 -2.29 3.58 -6.15
CA LEU A 69 -2.34 4.61 -7.18
C LEU A 69 -2.36 3.95 -8.55
N PHE A 70 -3.38 4.29 -9.33
CA PHE A 70 -3.72 3.63 -10.59
C PHE A 70 -3.84 4.64 -11.74
N GLU A 71 -3.65 4.17 -12.97
CA GLU A 71 -3.92 4.89 -14.21
C GLU A 71 -5.39 4.67 -14.63
N GLY A 72 -6.30 5.33 -13.90
CA GLY A 72 -7.74 5.32 -14.19
C GLY A 72 -8.49 4.05 -13.74
N LEU A 73 -9.81 4.05 -13.97
CA LEU A 73 -10.71 3.04 -13.41
C LEU A 73 -10.50 1.63 -13.98
N ALA A 74 -10.06 1.53 -15.24
CA ALA A 74 -9.81 0.24 -15.87
C ALA A 74 -8.68 -0.53 -15.17
N GLU A 75 -7.61 0.15 -14.77
CA GLU A 75 -6.52 -0.49 -14.03
C GLU A 75 -6.96 -0.88 -12.61
N VAL A 76 -7.78 -0.04 -11.95
CA VAL A 76 -8.37 -0.41 -10.66
C VAL A 76 -9.19 -1.70 -10.76
N GLN A 77 -10.05 -1.81 -11.79
CA GLN A 77 -10.85 -3.02 -12.01
C GLN A 77 -9.95 -4.23 -12.29
N GLN A 78 -8.94 -4.07 -13.14
CA GLN A 78 -8.02 -5.15 -13.48
C GLN A 78 -7.27 -5.66 -12.24
N VAL A 79 -6.71 -4.75 -11.43
CA VAL A 79 -5.93 -5.13 -10.25
C VAL A 79 -6.84 -5.68 -9.15
N ALA A 80 -7.92 -4.97 -8.79
CA ALA A 80 -8.76 -5.37 -7.68
C ALA A 80 -9.60 -6.63 -7.99
N SER A 81 -10.30 -6.64 -9.12
CA SER A 81 -11.28 -7.69 -9.43
C SER A 81 -10.69 -8.87 -10.17
N ASN A 82 -9.67 -8.69 -11.01
CA ASN A 82 -9.13 -9.78 -11.82
C ASN A 82 -7.85 -10.39 -11.21
N GLN A 83 -7.07 -9.62 -10.44
CA GLN A 83 -5.81 -10.12 -9.88
C GLN A 83 -5.90 -10.38 -8.38
N ILE A 84 -6.27 -9.38 -7.57
CA ILE A 84 -6.34 -9.53 -6.10
C ILE A 84 -7.41 -10.53 -5.71
N LEU A 85 -8.61 -10.46 -6.31
CA LEU A 85 -9.69 -11.39 -6.03
C LEU A 85 -9.35 -12.85 -6.42
N ASP A 86 -8.47 -13.05 -7.40
CA ASP A 86 -8.03 -14.38 -7.86
C ASP A 86 -6.93 -14.99 -6.96
N LEU A 87 -6.37 -14.22 -6.04
CA LEU A 87 -5.38 -14.74 -5.09
C LEU A 87 -5.99 -15.82 -4.21
N LYS A 88 -5.25 -16.92 -4.05
CA LYS A 88 -5.65 -18.00 -3.15
C LYS A 88 -5.88 -17.49 -1.73
N GLY A 89 -7.07 -17.77 -1.20
CA GLY A 89 -7.45 -17.35 0.15
C GLY A 89 -8.15 -16.00 0.19
N VAL A 90 -8.34 -15.31 -0.92
CA VAL A 90 -9.20 -14.12 -0.98
C VAL A 90 -10.65 -14.55 -1.20
N ARG A 91 -11.55 -14.06 -0.34
CA ARG A 91 -12.99 -14.36 -0.36
C ARG A 91 -13.80 -13.26 -1.01
N LEU A 92 -13.41 -12.01 -0.76
CA LEU A 92 -14.11 -10.82 -1.24
C LEU A 92 -13.14 -9.64 -1.34
N VAL A 93 -13.38 -8.80 -2.34
CA VAL A 93 -12.70 -7.52 -2.51
C VAL A 93 -13.74 -6.41 -2.59
N GLU A 94 -13.57 -5.37 -1.78
CA GLU A 94 -14.37 -4.15 -1.78
C GLU A 94 -13.49 -2.96 -2.20
N THR A 95 -13.85 -2.29 -3.29
CA THR A 95 -13.08 -1.15 -3.81
C THR A 95 -13.79 0.17 -3.52
N SER A 96 -13.07 1.14 -2.99
CA SER A 96 -13.51 2.52 -2.80
C SER A 96 -12.60 3.48 -3.54
N LEU A 97 -13.18 4.33 -4.39
CA LEU A 97 -12.43 5.34 -5.14
C LEU A 97 -12.32 6.61 -4.29
N VAL A 98 -11.13 7.18 -4.23
CA VAL A 98 -10.91 8.46 -3.54
C VAL A 98 -11.26 9.59 -4.49
N VAL A 99 -12.32 10.32 -4.17
CA VAL A 99 -12.83 11.43 -4.98
C VAL A 99 -12.27 12.80 -4.56
N ASP A 100 -11.87 12.93 -3.29
CA ASP A 100 -11.26 14.14 -2.74
C ASP A 100 -10.32 13.76 -1.58
N VAL A 101 -9.24 14.53 -1.40
CA VAL A 101 -8.22 14.31 -0.37
C VAL A 101 -8.19 15.53 0.54
N ALA A 102 -8.94 15.47 1.64
CA ALA A 102 -8.96 16.54 2.64
C ALA A 102 -7.59 16.76 3.31
N LYS A 103 -6.76 15.72 3.44
CA LYS A 103 -5.43 15.82 4.05
C LYS A 103 -4.48 14.73 3.57
N TYR A 104 -3.33 15.17 3.05
CA TYR A 104 -2.17 14.32 2.77
C TYR A 104 -0.89 15.16 2.92
N ASP A 105 -0.04 14.82 3.88
CA ASP A 105 1.22 15.54 4.13
C ASP A 105 2.34 14.56 4.49
N ASN A 106 3.20 14.25 3.51
CA ASN A 106 4.34 13.36 3.68
C ASN A 106 5.48 13.98 4.51
N ARG A 107 5.39 15.27 4.89
CA ARG A 107 6.43 15.96 5.66
C ARG A 107 6.27 15.77 7.17
N VAL A 108 5.15 15.22 7.61
CA VAL A 108 4.84 15.04 9.04
C VAL A 108 4.89 13.56 9.38
N ALA A 109 6.00 13.12 9.99
CA ALA A 109 6.15 11.77 10.49
C ALA A 109 6.81 11.77 11.87
N LYS A 110 6.46 10.78 12.71
CA LYS A 110 7.13 10.56 13.99
C LYS A 110 8.32 9.63 13.76
N ILE A 111 9.50 10.02 14.25
CA ILE A 111 10.65 9.12 14.31
C ILE A 111 10.35 8.06 15.37
N VAL A 112 10.22 6.81 14.93
CA VAL A 112 9.99 5.63 15.78
C VAL A 112 11.15 4.66 15.62
N HIS A 113 11.32 3.77 16.60
CA HIS A 113 12.36 2.75 16.50
C HIS A 113 12.11 1.89 15.26
N PRO A 114 13.13 1.63 14.41
CA PRO A 114 12.96 0.77 13.26
C PRO A 114 12.50 -0.62 13.71
N LEU A 115 11.47 -1.14 13.04
CA LEU A 115 10.97 -2.50 13.25
C LEU A 115 11.99 -3.46 12.60
N SER A 116 12.62 -4.31 13.42
CA SER A 116 13.75 -5.17 13.01
C SER A 116 13.39 -6.30 12.05
N GLU A 117 12.09 -6.54 11.76
CA GLU A 117 11.63 -7.77 11.10
C GLU A 117 11.01 -7.57 9.71
N TYR A 118 10.81 -6.34 9.22
CA TYR A 118 10.29 -6.11 7.87
C TYR A 118 11.37 -5.50 6.97
N SER A 119 12.22 -6.35 6.42
CA SER A 119 13.09 -6.01 5.28
C SER A 119 12.25 -5.93 4.01
N LEU A 120 11.47 -4.85 3.84
CA LEU A 120 10.91 -4.52 2.55
C LEU A 120 12.04 -3.94 1.69
N GLU A 121 12.67 -4.80 0.88
CA GLU A 121 13.51 -4.38 -0.23
C GLU A 121 12.63 -3.68 -1.27
N PHE A 122 12.35 -2.39 -1.06
CA PHE A 122 11.80 -1.56 -2.11
C PHE A 122 12.89 -1.38 -3.16
N ALA A 123 12.73 -2.07 -4.28
CA ALA A 123 13.58 -1.94 -5.45
C ALA A 123 13.59 -0.49 -5.89
N ALA A 124 14.71 0.20 -5.68
CA ALA A 124 15.01 1.41 -6.42
C ALA A 124 15.13 1.02 -7.90
N LYS A 125 14.14 1.42 -8.70
CA LYS A 125 14.27 1.56 -10.14
C LYS A 125 13.57 2.82 -10.60
#